data_AF-A0A534P824-F1
#
_entry.id   AF-A0A534P824-F1
#
_cell.length_a   1.000
_cell.length_b   1.000
_cell.length_c   1.000
_cell.angle_alpha   90.00
_cell.angle_beta   90.00
_cell.angle_gamma   90.00
#
_symmetry.space_group_name_H-M   'P 1'
#
loop_
_entity.id
_entity.type
_entity.pdbx_description
1 polymer ?
#
loop_
_entity_poly.entity_id
_entity_poly.type
_entity_poly.pdbx_seq_one_letter_code
_entity_poly.pdbx_strand_id
1 'polypeptide(L)' 'MNERQRLLELFTKLAYERRKVILRSGKESDFYIDTKQ' A
#
# COMPACT_ATOMS: atom_id res chain seq x y z
N MET A 1 0.85 21.56 -3.61
CA MET A 1 0.77 20.12 -3.27
C MET A 1 -0.27 19.98 -2.15
N ASN A 2 -1.33 19.20 -2.32
CA ASN A 2 -2.33 19.03 -1.25
C ASN A 2 -1.93 17.88 -0.31
N GLU A 3 -2.54 17.82 0.88
CA GLU A 3 -2.20 16.82 1.89
C GLU A 3 -2.41 15.39 1.40
N ARG A 4 -3.46 15.17 0.59
CA ARG A 4 -3.73 13.87 -0.05
C ARG A 4 -2.55 13.42 -0.93
N GLN A 5 -2.02 14.31 -1.75
CA GLN A 5 -0.90 14.02 -2.64
C GLN A 5 0.35 13.66 -1.82
N ARG A 6 0.64 14.44 -0.78
CA ARG A 6 1.76 14.19 0.14
C ARG A 6 1.64 12.82 0.82
N LEU A 7 0.44 12.47 1.28
CA LEU A 7 0.19 11.18 1.92
C LEU A 7 0.38 10.01 0.96
N LEU A 8 -0.12 10.12 -0.27
CA LEU A 8 0.06 9.09 -1.29
C LEU A 8 1.53 8.86 -1.64
N GLU A 9 2.31 9.94 -1.70
CA GLU A 9 3.75 9.83 -1.93
C GLU A 9 4.47 9.10 -0.79
N LEU A 10 4.09 9.37 0.46
CA LEU A 10 4.65 8.66 1.61
C LEU A 10 4.29 7.18 1.59
N PHE A 11 3.02 6.83 1.34
CA PHE A 11 2.60 5.42 1.23
C PHE A 11 3.31 4.69 0.11
N THR A 12 3.46 5.33 -1.06
CA THR A 12 4.16 4.75 -2.20
C THR A 12 5.64 4.49 -1.88
N LYS A 13 6.28 5.40 -1.15
CA LYS A 13 7.72 5.29 -0.83
C LYS A 13 8.01 4.34 0.31
N LEU A 14 7.15 4.31 1.32
CA LEU A 14 7.44 3.62 2.58
C LEU A 14 6.74 2.27 2.68
N ALA A 15 5.49 2.16 2.22
CA ALA A 15 4.61 1.04 2.58
C ALA A 15 4.16 0.18 1.39
N TYR A 16 4.37 0.62 0.15
CA TYR A 16 3.85 -0.05 -1.05
C TYR A 16 4.81 -1.14 -1.57
N GLU A 17 4.27 -2.34 -1.73
CA GLU A 17 4.94 -3.48 -2.38
C GLU A 17 4.09 -4.04 -3.52
N ARG A 18 4.66 -4.15 -4.73
CA ARG A 18 4.00 -4.85 -5.84
C ARG A 18 4.29 -6.34 -5.77
N ARG A 19 3.31 -7.13 -5.35
CA ARG A 19 3.40 -8.59 -5.22
C ARG A 19 2.01 -9.21 -5.15
N LYS A 20 1.88 -10.45 -5.60
CA LYS A 20 0.64 -11.22 -5.39
C LYS A 20 0.53 -11.64 -3.93
N VAL A 21 -0.59 -11.33 -3.29
CA VAL A 21 -0.91 -11.71 -1.91
C VAL A 21 -2.36 -12.15 -1.77
N ILE A 22 -2.62 -13.05 -0.83
CA ILE A 22 -3.97 -13.36 -0.36
C ILE A 22 -4.25 -12.46 0.85
N LEU A 23 -5.23 -11.58 0.72
CA LEU A 23 -5.64 -10.70 1.81
C LEU A 23 -6.39 -11.49 2.88
N ARG A 24 -6.57 -10.90 4.07
CA ARG A 24 -7.36 -11.51 5.16
C ARG A 24 -8.81 -11.84 4.76
N SER A 25 -9.34 -11.14 3.76
CA SER A 25 -10.66 -11.41 3.18
C SER A 25 -10.70 -12.65 2.27
N GLY A 26 -9.57 -13.31 2.02
CA GLY A 26 -9.44 -14.41 1.08
C GLY A 26 -9.32 -13.99 -0.39
N LYS A 27 -9.36 -12.67 -0.68
CA LYS A 27 -9.21 -12.15 -2.04
C LYS A 27 -7.74 -12.05 -2.43
N GLU A 28 -7.46 -12.30 -3.70
CA GLU A 28 -6.17 -12.00 -4.31
C GLU A 28 -6.03 -10.48 -4.53
N SER A 29 -4.81 -9.99 -4.31
CA SER A 29 -4.38 -8.65 -4.70
C SER A 29 -3.00 -8.73 -5.32
N ASP A 30 -2.72 -7.84 -6.27
CA ASP A 30 -1.45 -7.69 -6.97
C ASP A 30 -0.51 -6.68 -6.29
N PHE A 31 -0.91 -6.13 -5.14
CA PHE A 31 -0.09 -5.29 -4.29
C PHE A 31 -0.38 -5.52 -2.81
N TYR A 32 0.53 -5.04 -1.98
CA TYR A 32 0.37 -4.99 -0.53
C TYR A 32 0.78 -3.61 -0.02
N ILE A 33 0.08 -3.12 1.01
CA ILE A 33 0.44 -1.88 1.71
C ILE A 33 0.62 -2.24 3.19
N ASP A 34 1.84 -2.14 3.70
CA ASP A 34 2.14 -2.36 5.11
C ASP A 34 2.46 -1.05 5.84
N THR A 35 1.50 -0.60 6.65
CA THR A 35 1.61 0.62 7.46
C THR A 35 2.03 0.35 8.91
N LYS A 36 2.48 -0.87 9.25
CA LYS A 36 2.85 -1.25 10.63
C LYS A 36 4.30 -0.98 11.01
N GLN A 37 5.08 -0.33 10.15
CA GLN A 37 6.50 0.00 10.37
C GLN A 37 6.73 0.85 11.62
#